data_AF-A0A9P7KBY2-F1
#
_entry.id   AF-A0A9P7KBY2-F1
#
_cell.length_a   1.000
_cell.length_b   1.000
_cell.length_c   1.000
_cell.angle_alpha   90.00
_cell.angle_beta   90.00
_cell.angle_gamma   90.00
#
_symmetry.space_group_name_H-M   'P 1'
#
loop_
_entity.id
_entity.type
_entity.pdbx_description
1 polymer ?
#
loop_
_entity_poly.entity_id
_entity_poly.type
_entity_poly.pdbx_seq_one_letter_code
_entity_poly.pdbx_strand_id
1 'polypeptide(L)'
;MDRFLDSQSREPHPALNAIYLVACYFTNSSFYSEMEPALFIQAQQEINVALDTSDRLADIVQASSLLAIYMYMNNRVMEGYRYTFSAIRLAVGLGFHQIQPPSAISPAYSHHIHPIPISPPRDIIELSDRIFAFWQVFMIDRCWSAADELPLAFPDKDTAQCLILTPWPAPLEGDTWSLFVGEFSEGTVSSYMPALKAKAAALYELTSRSNNSECARGPM
;
A
#
# COMPACT_ATOMS: atom_id res chain seq x y z
N MET A 1 20.06 2.88 29.06
CA MET A 1 20.05 1.69 28.18
C MET A 1 18.88 1.71 27.21
N ASP A 2 17.84 2.54 27.43
CA ASP A 2 16.63 2.56 26.59
C ASP A 2 16.78 3.22 25.21
N ARG A 3 17.76 4.12 25.01
CA ARG A 3 17.99 4.78 23.71
C ARG A 3 18.44 3.83 22.58
N PHE A 4 18.98 2.66 22.89
CA PHE A 4 19.45 1.69 21.89
C PHE A 4 18.34 0.74 21.40
N LEU A 5 17.31 0.50 22.22
CA LEU A 5 16.13 -0.26 21.80
C LEU A 5 15.19 0.61 20.93
N ASP A 6 15.17 1.91 21.19
CA ASP A 6 14.38 2.90 20.45
C ASP A 6 14.97 3.23 19.06
N SER A 7 16.25 2.92 18.81
CA SER A 7 16.86 3.02 17.48
C SER A 7 16.57 1.81 16.60
N GLN A 8 16.57 0.60 17.18
CA GLN A 8 16.26 -0.64 16.45
C GLN A 8 14.81 -0.67 15.94
N SER A 9 13.90 -0.02 16.66
CA SER A 9 12.47 0.08 16.33
C SER A 9 12.17 1.07 15.20
N ARG A 10 13.16 1.88 14.80
CA ARG A 10 13.10 2.91 13.75
C ARG A 10 13.83 2.54 12.46
N GLU A 11 14.73 1.55 12.51
CA GLU A 11 15.38 1.10 11.29
C GLU A 11 14.32 0.49 10.35
N PRO A 12 14.40 0.72 9.03
CA PRO A 12 13.53 0.06 8.07
C PRO A 12 13.67 -1.47 8.19
N HIS A 13 12.57 -2.21 8.03
CA HIS A 13 12.63 -3.67 8.02
C HIS A 13 13.56 -4.15 6.88
N PRO A 14 14.42 -5.16 7.10
CA PRO A 14 15.30 -5.71 6.05
C PRO A 14 14.57 -6.13 4.78
N ALA A 15 13.28 -6.49 4.89
CA ALA A 15 12.40 -6.78 3.75
C ALA A 15 12.31 -5.61 2.74
N LEU A 16 12.45 -4.35 3.17
CA LEU A 16 12.44 -3.18 2.29
C LEU A 16 13.65 -3.12 1.35
N ASN A 17 14.68 -3.93 1.59
CA ASN A 17 15.76 -4.15 0.63
C ASN A 17 15.25 -4.71 -0.71
N ALA A 18 13.99 -5.16 -0.80
CA ALA A 18 13.29 -5.41 -2.06
C ALA A 18 13.36 -4.23 -3.05
N ILE A 19 13.56 -3.00 -2.59
CA ILE A 19 13.79 -1.84 -3.46
C ILE A 19 15.01 -2.02 -4.36
N TYR A 20 16.03 -2.76 -3.92
CA TYR A 20 17.20 -3.04 -4.73
C TYR A 20 16.88 -3.90 -5.96
N LEU A 21 15.86 -4.76 -5.91
CA LEU A 21 15.42 -5.52 -7.10
C LEU A 21 14.88 -4.61 -8.19
N VAL A 22 14.06 -3.62 -7.79
CA VAL A 22 13.55 -2.60 -8.70
C VAL A 22 14.71 -1.76 -9.25
N ALA A 23 15.69 -1.42 -8.41
CA ALA A 23 16.89 -0.70 -8.85
C ALA A 23 17.74 -1.52 -9.84
N CYS A 24 17.90 -2.83 -9.63
CA CYS A 24 18.63 -3.73 -10.55
C CYS A 24 17.99 -3.72 -11.94
N TYR A 25 16.66 -3.83 -11.99
CA TYR A 25 15.88 -3.78 -13.23
C TYR A 25 16.16 -2.51 -14.05
N PHE A 26 16.14 -1.33 -13.40
CA PHE A 26 16.43 -0.07 -14.08
C PHE A 26 17.91 0.14 -14.43
N THR A 27 18.81 -0.45 -13.65
CA THR A 27 20.26 -0.29 -13.88
C THR A 27 20.74 -1.12 -15.07
N ASN A 28 20.08 -2.24 -15.36
CA ASN A 28 20.32 -3.07 -16.54
C ASN A 28 21.81 -3.44 -16.75
N SER A 29 22.47 -3.85 -15.65
CA SER A 29 23.87 -4.27 -15.63
C SER A 29 23.97 -5.74 -15.28
N SER A 30 24.77 -6.48 -16.04
CA SER A 30 25.02 -7.92 -15.82
C SER A 30 25.47 -8.23 -14.39
N PHE A 31 26.25 -7.34 -13.77
CA PHE A 31 26.73 -7.52 -12.40
C PHE A 31 25.59 -7.55 -11.38
N TYR A 32 24.60 -6.66 -11.52
CA TYR A 32 23.47 -6.61 -10.58
C TYR A 32 22.44 -7.70 -10.86
N SER A 33 22.28 -8.11 -12.11
CA SER A 33 21.40 -9.23 -12.48
C SER A 33 21.82 -10.55 -11.81
N GLU A 34 23.11 -10.77 -11.57
CA GLU A 34 23.60 -11.94 -10.82
C GLU A 34 23.17 -11.92 -9.33
N MET A 35 22.93 -10.74 -8.77
CA MET A 35 22.52 -10.57 -7.36
C MET A 35 21.00 -10.67 -7.16
N GLU A 36 20.20 -10.43 -8.19
CA GLU A 36 18.73 -10.41 -8.10
C GLU A 36 18.13 -11.66 -7.44
N PRO A 37 18.55 -12.90 -7.76
CA PRO A 37 17.97 -14.08 -7.12
C PRO A 37 18.20 -14.12 -5.61
N ALA A 38 19.39 -13.71 -5.15
CA ALA A 38 19.72 -13.68 -3.72
C ALA A 38 18.91 -12.61 -2.98
N LEU A 39 18.80 -11.41 -3.56
CA LEU A 39 17.99 -10.31 -3.03
C LEU A 39 16.50 -10.69 -2.94
N PHE A 40 15.99 -11.39 -3.95
CA PHE A 40 14.61 -11.86 -3.99
C PHE A 40 14.32 -12.89 -2.88
N ILE A 41 15.18 -13.90 -2.76
CA ILE A 41 15.05 -14.93 -1.71
C ILE A 41 15.10 -14.28 -0.32
N GLN A 42 16.04 -13.36 -0.11
CA GLN A 42 16.17 -12.64 1.15
C GLN A 42 14.90 -11.85 1.47
N ALA A 43 14.40 -11.01 0.54
CA ALA A 43 13.20 -10.22 0.76
C ALA A 43 11.98 -11.11 1.10
N GLN A 44 11.82 -12.24 0.41
CA GLN A 44 10.74 -13.18 0.68
C GLN A 44 10.87 -13.84 2.06
N GLN A 45 12.08 -14.23 2.46
CA GLN A 45 12.34 -14.80 3.79
C GLN A 45 12.03 -13.80 4.90
N GLU A 46 12.53 -12.56 4.76
CA GLU A 46 12.29 -11.47 5.71
C GLU A 46 10.79 -11.16 5.85
N ILE A 47 10.04 -11.17 4.74
CA ILE A 47 8.57 -11.03 4.77
C ILE A 47 7.93 -12.15 5.59
N ASN A 48 8.28 -13.41 5.34
CA ASN A 48 7.67 -14.53 6.05
C ASN A 48 7.98 -14.49 7.56
N VAL A 49 9.23 -14.22 7.93
CA VAL A 49 9.64 -14.09 9.34
C VAL A 49 8.88 -12.96 10.02
N ALA A 50 8.77 -11.80 9.37
CA ALA A 50 8.07 -10.65 9.92
C ALA A 50 6.56 -10.87 10.08
N LEU A 51 5.94 -11.67 9.21
CA LEU A 51 4.54 -12.06 9.34
C LEU A 51 4.32 -12.95 10.57
N ASP A 52 5.24 -13.87 10.85
CA ASP A 52 5.17 -14.73 12.04
C ASP A 52 5.37 -13.94 13.34
N THR A 53 6.24 -12.93 13.32
CA THR A 53 6.54 -12.09 14.51
C THR A 53 5.68 -10.83 14.60
N SER A 54 4.86 -10.55 13.58
CA SER A 54 4.13 -9.28 13.43
C SER A 54 5.04 -8.03 13.53
N ASP A 55 6.27 -8.11 12.99
CA ASP A 55 7.24 -7.02 13.01
C ASP A 55 7.00 -6.04 11.85
N ARG A 56 6.93 -4.74 12.15
CA ARG A 56 6.86 -3.62 11.19
C ARG A 56 5.97 -3.90 9.97
N LEU A 57 4.72 -4.29 10.21
CA LEU A 57 3.81 -4.78 9.15
C LEU A 57 3.53 -3.77 8.02
N ALA A 58 3.70 -2.46 8.25
CA ALA A 58 3.65 -1.45 7.19
C ALA A 58 4.78 -1.66 6.15
N ASP A 59 6.01 -1.85 6.63
CA ASP A 59 7.18 -2.16 5.79
C ASP A 59 6.97 -3.46 5.01
N ILE A 60 6.27 -4.44 5.61
CA ILE A 60 5.99 -5.73 4.95
C ILE A 60 4.98 -5.57 3.81
N VAL A 61 3.95 -4.72 3.98
CA VAL A 61 3.03 -4.35 2.89
C VAL A 61 3.78 -3.64 1.77
N GLN A 62 4.68 -2.71 2.10
CA GLN A 62 5.50 -1.99 1.13
C GLN A 62 6.49 -2.91 0.41
N ALA A 63 7.19 -3.79 1.12
CA ALA A 63 8.12 -4.76 0.56
C ALA A 63 7.41 -5.75 -0.39
N SER A 64 6.25 -6.26 0.02
CA SER A 64 5.41 -7.12 -0.83
C SER A 64 4.94 -6.40 -2.09
N SER A 65 4.62 -5.11 -1.97
CA SER A 65 4.28 -4.24 -3.11
C SER A 65 5.46 -4.04 -4.07
N LEU A 66 6.69 -3.91 -3.55
CA LEU A 66 7.91 -3.83 -4.36
C LEU A 66 8.21 -5.14 -5.09
N LEU A 67 8.01 -6.29 -4.44
CA LEU A 67 8.10 -7.60 -5.10
C LEU A 67 7.06 -7.73 -6.22
N ALA A 68 5.82 -7.26 -5.99
CA ALA A 68 4.80 -7.24 -7.04
C ALA A 68 5.26 -6.42 -8.25
N ILE A 69 5.73 -5.19 -8.02
CA ILE A 69 6.25 -4.30 -9.07
C ILE A 69 7.39 -4.98 -9.85
N TYR A 70 8.37 -5.56 -9.15
CA TYR A 70 9.48 -6.27 -9.78
C TYR A 70 8.99 -7.43 -10.66
N MET A 71 8.00 -8.21 -10.22
CA MET A 71 7.41 -9.27 -11.03
C MET A 71 6.70 -8.73 -12.28
N TYR A 72 5.91 -7.66 -12.16
CA TYR A 72 5.26 -7.03 -13.30
C TYR A 72 6.27 -6.49 -14.31
N MET A 73 7.34 -5.83 -13.84
CA MET A 73 8.44 -5.34 -14.68
C MET A 73 9.11 -6.47 -15.47
N ASN A 74 9.21 -7.67 -14.89
CA ASN A 74 9.75 -8.86 -15.54
C ASN A 74 8.70 -9.67 -16.33
N ASN A 75 7.53 -9.09 -16.65
CA ASN A 75 6.43 -9.75 -17.37
C ASN A 75 5.87 -11.02 -16.68
N ARG A 76 6.09 -11.17 -15.37
CA ARG A 76 5.56 -12.28 -14.55
C ARG A 76 4.22 -11.89 -13.93
N VAL A 77 3.24 -11.57 -14.77
CA VAL A 77 1.94 -10.95 -14.40
C VAL A 77 1.24 -11.69 -13.26
N MET A 78 1.07 -13.02 -13.36
CA MET A 78 0.36 -13.79 -12.33
C MET A 78 1.09 -13.82 -10.99
N GLU A 79 2.42 -13.75 -11.01
CA GLU A 79 3.21 -13.69 -9.77
C GLU A 79 3.14 -12.31 -9.14
N GLY A 80 3.21 -11.26 -9.96
CA GLY A 80 2.97 -9.88 -9.53
C GLY A 80 1.59 -9.76 -8.89
N TYR A 81 0.57 -10.27 -9.55
CA TYR A 81 -0.80 -10.29 -9.04
C TYR A 81 -0.93 -11.04 -7.71
N ARG A 82 -0.24 -12.18 -7.55
CA ARG A 82 -0.23 -12.90 -6.26
C ARG A 82 0.37 -12.06 -5.13
N TYR A 83 1.46 -11.35 -5.38
CA TYR A 83 2.06 -10.46 -4.37
C TYR A 83 1.17 -9.25 -4.08
N THR A 84 0.60 -8.61 -5.10
CA THR A 84 -0.40 -7.53 -4.95
C THR A 84 -1.59 -7.99 -4.11
N PHE A 85 -2.15 -9.16 -4.43
CA PHE A 85 -3.30 -9.71 -3.71
C PHE A 85 -2.97 -9.99 -2.24
N SER A 86 -1.80 -10.56 -1.96
CA SER A 86 -1.36 -10.83 -0.60
C SER A 86 -1.14 -9.54 0.18
N ALA A 87 -0.47 -8.55 -0.43
CA ALA A 87 -0.18 -7.25 0.18
C ALA A 87 -1.46 -6.46 0.51
N ILE A 88 -2.44 -6.42 -0.41
CA ILE A 88 -3.68 -5.69 -0.16
C ILE A 88 -4.52 -6.37 0.92
N ARG A 89 -4.55 -7.71 0.96
CA ARG A 89 -5.28 -8.47 1.97
C ARG A 89 -4.67 -8.28 3.34
N LEU A 90 -3.34 -8.22 3.42
CA LEU A 90 -2.63 -7.85 4.63
C LEU A 90 -3.00 -6.42 5.05
N ALA A 91 -2.85 -5.42 4.18
CA ALA A 91 -3.16 -4.02 4.49
C ALA A 91 -4.61 -3.82 4.99
N VAL A 92 -5.58 -4.47 4.34
CA VAL A 92 -7.00 -4.43 4.73
C VAL A 92 -7.25 -5.20 6.03
N GLY A 93 -6.61 -6.36 6.20
CA GLY A 93 -6.68 -7.16 7.42
C GLY A 93 -6.14 -6.43 8.66
N LEU A 94 -5.14 -5.56 8.46
CA LEU A 94 -4.56 -4.66 9.45
C LEU A 94 -5.39 -3.36 9.61
N GLY A 95 -6.39 -3.11 8.77
CA GLY A 95 -7.21 -1.90 8.85
C GLY A 95 -6.56 -0.64 8.30
N PHE A 96 -5.49 -0.75 7.49
CA PHE A 96 -4.82 0.43 6.92
C PHE A 96 -5.69 1.22 5.94
N HIS A 97 -6.82 0.65 5.47
CA HIS A 97 -7.82 1.33 4.65
C HIS A 97 -8.86 2.13 5.48
N GLN A 98 -8.86 1.98 6.82
CA GLN A 98 -9.82 2.61 7.72
C GLN A 98 -9.16 3.52 8.77
N ILE A 99 -7.99 4.08 8.46
CA ILE A 99 -7.30 5.00 9.36
C ILE A 99 -8.08 6.31 9.44
N GLN A 100 -8.53 6.69 10.64
CA GLN A 100 -9.31 7.92 10.83
C GLN A 100 -8.61 8.89 11.78
N PRO A 101 -8.78 10.21 11.57
CA PRO A 101 -8.39 11.19 12.54
C PRO A 101 -9.26 11.06 13.81
N PRO A 102 -8.73 11.33 15.02
CA PRO A 102 -9.49 11.21 16.27
C PRO A 102 -10.79 12.00 16.30
N SER A 103 -10.84 13.14 15.59
CA SER A 103 -12.00 14.02 15.48
C SER A 103 -13.08 13.50 14.53
N ALA A 104 -12.78 12.52 13.65
CA ALA A 104 -13.74 11.93 12.71
C ALA A 104 -14.16 10.50 13.07
N ILE A 105 -13.84 10.03 14.28
CA ILE A 105 -14.30 8.72 14.77
C ILE A 105 -15.82 8.79 14.92
N SER A 106 -16.52 8.31 13.89
CA SER A 106 -17.98 8.19 13.92
C SER A 106 -18.36 6.93 14.72
N PRO A 107 -19.32 7.03 15.66
CA PRO A 107 -19.81 5.87 16.40
C PRO A 107 -20.49 4.82 15.49
N ALA A 108 -20.81 5.16 14.24
CA ALA A 108 -21.32 4.21 13.25
C ALA A 108 -20.23 3.26 12.71
N TYR A 109 -18.95 3.65 12.78
CA TYR A 109 -17.80 2.91 12.24
C TYR A 109 -16.83 2.45 13.35
N SER A 110 -17.11 2.77 14.61
CA SER A 110 -16.25 2.44 15.77
C SER A 110 -16.19 0.94 16.13
N HIS A 111 -16.87 0.08 15.37
CA HIS A 111 -16.96 -1.37 15.62
C HIS A 111 -16.37 -2.24 14.50
N HIS A 112 -15.52 -1.68 13.64
CA HIS A 112 -14.81 -2.50 12.67
C HIS A 112 -13.75 -3.36 13.37
N ILE A 113 -14.12 -4.62 13.63
CA ILE A 113 -13.19 -5.64 14.08
C ILE A 113 -12.29 -5.98 12.89
N HIS A 114 -11.09 -5.40 12.89
CA HIS A 114 -10.05 -5.83 11.96
C HIS A 114 -9.67 -7.28 12.27
N PRO A 115 -9.57 -8.16 11.26
CA PRO A 115 -9.22 -9.56 11.49
C PRO A 115 -7.86 -9.73 12.19
N ILE A 116 -6.93 -8.79 11.97
CA ILE A 116 -5.60 -8.81 12.57
C ILE A 116 -5.53 -7.69 13.62
N PRO A 117 -5.38 -8.03 14.91
CA PRO A 117 -5.22 -7.02 15.95
C PRO A 117 -3.88 -6.31 15.77
N ILE A 118 -3.91 -4.98 15.66
CA ILE A 118 -2.70 -4.16 15.61
C ILE A 118 -2.71 -3.11 16.70
N SER A 119 -1.54 -2.81 17.23
CA SER A 119 -1.38 -1.68 18.14
C SER A 119 -1.64 -0.35 17.40
N PRO A 120 -2.15 0.67 18.10
CA PRO A 120 -2.16 2.02 17.57
C PRO A 120 -0.75 2.43 17.09
N PRO A 121 -0.64 3.32 16.09
CA PRO A 121 0.66 3.83 15.65
C PRO A 121 1.41 4.44 16.84
N ARG A 122 2.72 4.17 16.93
CA ARG A 122 3.57 4.67 18.02
C ARG A 122 3.79 6.18 17.92
N ASP A 123 3.95 6.67 16.69
CA ASP A 123 4.18 8.06 16.38
C ASP A 123 3.57 8.45 15.02
N ILE A 124 3.76 9.72 14.66
CA ILE A 124 3.28 10.29 13.39
C ILE A 124 3.97 9.67 12.18
N ILE A 125 5.21 9.20 12.33
CA ILE A 125 5.98 8.60 11.24
C ILE A 125 5.37 7.26 10.90
N GLU A 126 5.15 6.39 11.89
CA GLU A 126 4.52 5.09 11.67
C GLU A 126 3.08 5.23 11.15
N LEU A 127 2.31 6.22 11.65
CA LEU A 127 1.00 6.51 11.09
C LEU A 127 1.09 6.85 9.61
N SER A 128 2.05 7.68 9.24
CA SER A 128 2.33 8.01 7.84
C SER A 128 2.69 6.77 7.04
N ASP A 129 3.59 5.92 7.54
CA ASP A 129 4.02 4.69 6.87
C ASP A 129 2.84 3.76 6.59
N ARG A 130 1.90 3.61 7.54
CA ARG A 130 0.67 2.82 7.34
C ARG A 130 -0.21 3.41 6.24
N ILE A 131 -0.38 4.73 6.20
CA ILE A 131 -1.16 5.44 5.16
C ILE A 131 -0.50 5.25 3.80
N PHE A 132 0.81 5.50 3.70
CA PHE A 132 1.57 5.34 2.46
C PHE A 132 1.58 3.90 1.98
N ALA A 133 1.75 2.92 2.87
CA ALA A 133 1.71 1.50 2.55
C ALA A 133 0.38 1.10 1.92
N PHE A 134 -0.75 1.54 2.50
CA PHE A 134 -2.08 1.28 1.94
C PHE A 134 -2.24 1.90 0.54
N TRP A 135 -1.95 3.20 0.39
CA TRP A 135 -2.12 3.87 -0.90
C TRP A 135 -1.17 3.34 -1.97
N GLN A 136 0.04 2.91 -1.61
CA GLN A 136 0.97 2.24 -2.52
C GLN A 136 0.36 0.97 -3.10
N VAL A 137 -0.08 0.04 -2.24
CA VAL A 137 -0.63 -1.24 -2.70
C VAL A 137 -1.97 -1.04 -3.43
N PHE A 138 -2.78 -0.06 -3.00
CA PHE A 138 -4.01 0.32 -3.69
C PHE A 138 -3.75 0.74 -5.13
N MET A 139 -2.76 1.63 -5.37
CA MET A 139 -2.41 2.06 -6.72
C MET A 139 -1.95 0.89 -7.60
N ILE A 140 -1.16 -0.04 -7.04
CA ILE A 140 -0.68 -1.21 -7.76
C ILE A 140 -1.86 -2.10 -8.16
N ASP A 141 -2.78 -2.40 -7.24
CA ASP A 141 -3.98 -3.21 -7.51
C ASP A 141 -4.84 -2.60 -8.63
N ARG A 142 -5.09 -1.28 -8.57
CA ARG A 142 -5.89 -0.58 -9.59
C ARG A 142 -5.24 -0.54 -10.96
N CYS A 143 -3.98 -0.13 -11.03
CA CYS A 143 -3.30 0.04 -12.31
C CYS A 143 -3.05 -1.30 -13.00
N TRP A 144 -2.50 -2.29 -12.30
CA TRP A 144 -2.11 -3.55 -12.92
C TRP A 144 -3.31 -4.46 -13.18
N SER A 145 -4.30 -4.50 -12.29
CA SER A 145 -5.51 -5.30 -12.57
C SER A 145 -6.34 -4.73 -13.73
N ALA A 146 -6.36 -3.40 -13.90
CA ALA A 146 -6.99 -2.78 -15.07
C ALA A 146 -6.22 -3.07 -16.36
N ALA A 147 -4.88 -2.98 -16.32
CA ALA A 147 -4.03 -3.24 -17.48
C ALA A 147 -4.06 -4.70 -17.95
N ASP A 148 -4.12 -5.66 -17.01
CA ASP A 148 -4.09 -7.10 -17.29
C ASP A 148 -5.50 -7.75 -17.33
N GLU A 149 -6.56 -6.93 -17.25
CA GLU A 149 -7.97 -7.37 -17.16
C GLU A 149 -8.27 -8.36 -16.01
N LEU A 150 -7.46 -8.33 -14.95
CA LEU A 150 -7.62 -9.17 -13.78
C LEU A 150 -8.66 -8.60 -12.80
N PRO A 151 -9.28 -9.43 -11.94
CA PRO A 151 -10.14 -8.93 -10.87
C PRO A 151 -9.36 -8.06 -9.88
N LEU A 152 -10.03 -7.08 -9.26
CA LEU A 152 -9.42 -6.34 -8.16
C LEU A 152 -9.25 -7.20 -6.92
N ALA A 153 -8.07 -7.12 -6.31
CA ALA A 153 -7.82 -7.77 -5.04
C ALA A 153 -8.53 -7.04 -3.88
N PHE A 154 -8.74 -5.72 -3.99
CA PHE A 154 -9.64 -4.94 -3.13
C PHE A 154 -10.81 -4.33 -3.92
N PRO A 155 -11.97 -5.01 -3.95
CA PRO A 155 -13.11 -4.57 -4.75
C PRO A 155 -13.81 -3.36 -4.13
N ASP A 156 -14.22 -2.42 -4.98
CA ASP A 156 -15.12 -1.34 -4.61
C ASP A 156 -16.53 -1.91 -4.41
N LYS A 157 -16.83 -2.31 -3.17
CA LYS A 157 -18.18 -2.71 -2.76
C LYS A 157 -18.76 -1.68 -1.82
N ASP A 158 -20.07 -1.45 -1.95
CA ASP A 158 -20.87 -0.64 -1.01
C ASP A 158 -21.11 -1.40 0.30
N THR A 159 -20.04 -1.87 0.94
CA THR A 159 -20.06 -2.52 2.24
C THR A 159 -19.13 -1.77 3.16
N ALA A 160 -19.53 -1.57 4.42
CA ALA A 160 -18.74 -0.81 5.39
C ALA A 160 -17.29 -1.32 5.54
N GLN A 161 -17.05 -2.61 5.32
CA GLN A 161 -15.71 -3.23 5.36
C GLN A 161 -14.79 -2.87 4.18
N CYS A 162 -15.36 -2.44 3.05
CA CYS A 162 -14.65 -2.04 1.83
C CYS A 162 -14.55 -0.51 1.69
N LEU A 163 -15.14 0.25 2.61
CA LEU A 163 -15.02 1.71 2.60
C LEU A 163 -13.59 2.12 2.95
N ILE A 164 -13.01 2.97 2.11
CA ILE A 164 -11.74 3.62 2.36
C ILE A 164 -12.01 4.88 3.17
N LEU A 165 -11.60 4.87 4.43
CA LEU A 165 -11.67 6.03 5.33
C LEU A 165 -10.30 6.67 5.52
N THR A 166 -9.23 5.96 5.14
CA THR A 166 -7.85 6.44 5.20
C THR A 166 -7.69 7.73 4.40
N PRO A 167 -7.15 8.80 5.02
CA PRO A 167 -6.95 10.06 4.32
C PRO A 167 -5.89 9.91 3.22
N TRP A 168 -5.94 10.80 2.23
CA TRP A 168 -4.94 10.86 1.18
C TRP A 168 -3.54 11.06 1.77
N PRO A 169 -2.49 10.52 1.13
CA PRO A 169 -1.12 10.80 1.55
C PRO A 169 -0.86 12.31 1.56
N ALA A 170 -0.06 12.78 2.52
CA ALA A 170 0.36 14.17 2.63
C ALA A 170 1.87 14.23 2.95
N PRO A 171 2.56 15.33 2.59
CA PRO A 171 3.94 15.54 3.03
C PRO A 171 4.06 15.47 4.56
N LEU A 172 5.19 15.00 5.06
CA LEU A 172 5.50 15.02 6.49
C LEU A 172 5.96 16.41 6.98
N GLU A 173 6.20 17.36 6.08
CA GLU A 173 6.67 18.71 6.40
C GLU A 173 5.51 19.70 6.54
N GLY A 174 5.43 20.40 7.68
CA GLY A 174 4.41 21.41 8.00
C GLY A 174 3.31 20.92 8.96
N ASP A 175 2.32 21.80 9.25
CA ASP A 175 1.10 21.67 10.10
C ASP A 175 0.14 20.53 9.66
N THR A 176 0.70 19.40 9.28
CA THR A 176 0.07 18.19 8.75
C THR A 176 -0.67 17.43 9.85
N TRP A 177 -0.21 17.59 11.10
CA TRP A 177 -0.99 17.21 12.29
C TRP A 177 -2.32 17.97 12.34
N SER A 178 -2.36 19.25 11.98
CA SER A 178 -3.59 20.04 11.97
C SER A 178 -4.63 19.48 10.97
N LEU A 179 -4.16 18.95 9.83
CA LEU A 179 -5.01 18.21 8.87
C LEU A 179 -5.53 16.88 9.44
N PHE A 180 -4.74 16.21 10.29
CA PHE A 180 -5.11 14.97 10.98
C PHE A 180 -5.88 15.17 12.29
N VAL A 181 -5.92 16.38 12.86
CA VAL A 181 -6.66 16.71 14.10
C VAL A 181 -7.96 17.46 13.81
N GLY A 182 -8.17 17.91 12.58
CA GLY A 182 -9.45 18.50 12.14
C GLY A 182 -9.46 20.02 12.09
N GLU A 183 -8.32 20.68 12.01
CA GLU A 183 -8.24 22.08 11.55
C GLU A 183 -8.20 22.08 10.02
N PHE A 184 -9.36 21.79 9.41
CA PHE A 184 -9.56 21.87 7.98
C PHE A 184 -9.56 23.33 7.52
N SER A 185 -8.46 23.77 6.90
CA SER A 185 -8.51 24.88 5.95
C SER A 185 -8.90 24.29 4.59
N GLU A 186 -10.11 24.59 4.15
CA GLU A 186 -10.75 24.16 2.88
C GLU A 186 -10.01 24.63 1.61
N GLY A 187 -8.87 25.32 1.76
CA GLY A 187 -8.24 26.12 0.70
C GLY A 187 -6.95 25.57 0.09
N THR A 188 -6.43 24.41 0.50
CA THR A 188 -5.16 23.92 -0.06
C THR A 188 -5.22 22.43 -0.35
N VAL A 189 -5.84 22.06 -1.48
CA VAL A 189 -5.48 20.80 -2.16
C VAL A 189 -4.03 20.97 -2.59
N SER A 190 -3.10 20.71 -1.66
CA SER A 190 -1.69 20.62 -1.97
C SER A 190 -1.56 19.57 -3.06
N SER A 191 -0.97 19.97 -4.19
CA SER A 191 -0.68 19.12 -5.35
C SER A 191 0.37 18.09 -4.95
N TYR A 192 -0.01 17.15 -4.08
CA TYR A 192 0.88 16.13 -3.59
C TYR A 192 0.80 14.92 -4.51
N MET A 193 1.92 14.65 -5.19
CA MET A 193 2.00 13.68 -6.27
C MET A 193 1.46 12.29 -5.88
N PRO A 194 1.75 11.71 -4.69
CA PRO A 194 1.15 10.44 -4.28
C PRO A 194 -0.38 10.46 -4.21
N ALA A 195 -1.00 11.52 -3.69
CA ALA A 195 -2.45 11.64 -3.65
C ALA A 195 -3.06 11.75 -5.06
N LEU A 196 -2.40 12.49 -5.96
CA LEU A 196 -2.81 12.60 -7.36
C LEU A 196 -2.72 11.25 -8.09
N LYS A 197 -1.62 10.51 -7.90
CA LYS A 197 -1.43 9.18 -8.47
C LYS A 197 -2.52 8.21 -7.98
N ALA A 198 -2.86 8.24 -6.70
CA ALA A 198 -3.90 7.38 -6.13
C ALA A 198 -5.28 7.69 -6.74
N LYS A 199 -5.64 8.97 -6.86
CA LYS A 199 -6.88 9.39 -7.54
C LYS A 199 -6.88 8.99 -9.02
N ALA A 200 -5.77 9.18 -9.73
CA ALA A 200 -5.65 8.81 -11.13
C ALA A 200 -5.77 7.29 -11.34
N ALA A 201 -5.18 6.48 -10.45
CA ALA A 201 -5.30 5.03 -10.49
C ALA A 201 -6.74 4.56 -10.30
N ALA A 202 -7.47 5.15 -9.34
CA ALA A 202 -8.89 4.87 -9.14
C ALA A 202 -9.74 5.23 -10.38
N LEU A 203 -9.49 6.39 -10.99
CA LEU A 203 -10.18 6.81 -12.20
C LEU A 203 -9.85 5.92 -13.41
N TYR A 204 -8.59 5.53 -13.58
CA TYR A 204 -8.16 4.64 -14.65
C TYR A 204 -8.85 3.27 -14.58
N GLU A 205 -8.94 2.70 -13.38
CA GLU A 205 -9.63 1.43 -13.19
C GLU A 205 -11.12 1.55 -13.52
N LEU A 206 -11.79 2.58 -12.98
CA LEU A 206 -13.22 2.81 -13.22
C LEU A 206 -13.56 2.95 -14.71
N THR A 207 -12.74 3.71 -15.45
CA THR A 207 -12.96 3.91 -16.90
C THR A 207 -12.66 2.64 -17.69
N SER A 208 -11.63 1.88 -17.32
CA SER A 208 -11.31 0.59 -17.97
C SER A 208 -12.47 -0.41 -17.85
N ARG A 209 -13.11 -0.51 -16.68
CA ARG A 209 -14.25 -1.41 -16.44
C ARG A 209 -15.50 -0.98 -17.21
N SER A 210 -15.75 0.33 -17.24
CA SER A 210 -16.90 0.90 -17.96
C SER A 210 -16.81 0.56 -19.44
N ASN A 211 -15.64 0.78 -20.06
CA ASN A 211 -15.39 0.46 -21.45
C ASN A 211 -15.57 -1.04 -21.75
N ASN A 212 -15.04 -1.92 -20.90
CA ASN A 212 -15.18 -3.37 -21.08
C ASN A 212 -16.64 -3.83 -20.96
N SER A 213 -17.42 -3.20 -20.08
CA SER A 213 -18.85 -3.49 -19.92
C SER A 213 -19.71 -3.05 -21.12
N GLU A 214 -19.31 -1.98 -21.80
CA GLU A 214 -19.96 -1.49 -23.03
C GLU A 214 -19.60 -2.35 -24.23
N CYS A 215 -18.34 -2.77 -24.36
CA CYS A 215 -17.88 -3.64 -25.44
C CYS A 215 -18.53 -5.05 -25.37
N ALA A 216 -18.74 -5.58 -24.16
CA ALA A 216 -19.45 -6.85 -23.95
C ALA A 216 -20.95 -6.78 -24.33
N ARG A 217 -21.52 -5.59 -24.55
CA ARG A 217 -22.91 -5.36 -24.99
C ARG A 217 -23.04 -5.07 -26.49
N GLY A 218 -22.13 -5.60 -27.32
CA GLY A 218 -22.17 -5.47 -28.78
C GLY A 218 -23.55 -5.85 -29.40
N PRO A 219 -23.88 -5.28 -30.58
CA PRO A 219 -25.26 -5.02 -31.01
C PRO A 219 -26.06 -6.30 -31.24
N MET A 220 -27.33 -6.30 -30.80
CA MET A 220 -28.34 -7.30 -31.17
C MET A 220 -28.64 -7.29 -32.67
#